data_AF-A0AB36RG33-F1
#
_entry.id   AF-A0AB36RG33-F1
#
_cell.length_a   1.000
_cell.length_b   1.000
_cell.length_c   1.000
_cell.angle_alpha   90.00
_cell.angle_beta   90.00
_cell.angle_gamma   90.00
#
_symmetry.space_group_name_H-M   'P 1'
#
loop_
_entity.id
_entity.type
_entity.pdbx_description
1 polymer ?
#
loop_
_entity_poly.entity_id
_entity_poly.type
_entity_poly.pdbx_seq_one_letter_code
_entity_poly.pdbx_strand_id
1 'polypeptide(L)'
;MNNWFTRKPAPVKKTPLDHFLDFLDEYEESGNDKQIYAMSIWGLFDSFGKIFGTLKMYQVADDAKKKKYITTMANRAIELLESEEKNSDIISACYRSIVNYLTAIEGKDLSSMEGRLQQASAELFDMVAYGGKRMTEIGQMEQAASDFLSNRKVEDGFRIGGISLDKHPDSPMELLELAQKLAPVIAQRVRYDQDFYWFLIEQYDRLHGQSEYFDGLLSQVGLQEIEYAGMRSEDSYVKKPNPGVTFFQKEIVPPLSTVVDKEGVVYASIVIFVSFCEIYKKNVTEVRRKYATHYHNNCVSQSSFDSADRWVKVLDSI
;
A
#
# COMPACT_ATOMS: atom_id res chain seq x y z
N MET A 1 59.58 -27.37 49.53
CA MET A 1 58.79 -27.20 48.29
C MET A 1 57.33 -27.35 48.66
N ASN A 2 56.60 -26.24 48.81
CA ASN A 2 55.18 -26.24 49.14
C ASN A 2 54.38 -26.16 47.85
N ASN A 3 53.64 -27.22 47.53
CA ASN A 3 52.70 -27.27 46.41
C ASN A 3 51.43 -26.51 46.79
N TRP A 4 51.25 -25.34 46.17
CA TRP A 4 50.07 -24.49 46.26
C TRP A 4 49.16 -24.81 45.06
N PHE A 5 48.38 -25.88 45.14
CA PHE A 5 47.27 -26.12 44.22
C PHE A 5 45.98 -25.67 44.89
N THR A 6 45.60 -24.40 44.71
CA THR A 6 44.23 -23.96 44.97
C THR A 6 43.33 -24.59 43.92
N ARG A 7 42.55 -25.59 44.32
CA ARG A 7 41.43 -26.10 43.51
C ARG A 7 40.53 -24.91 43.15
N LYS A 8 40.26 -24.69 41.86
CA LYS A 8 39.15 -23.83 41.43
C LYS A 8 37.88 -24.35 42.13
N PRO A 9 37.10 -23.50 42.82
CA PRO A 9 35.83 -23.95 43.40
C PRO A 9 34.97 -24.54 42.29
N ALA A 10 34.31 -25.65 42.57
CA ALA A 10 33.37 -26.27 41.63
C ALA A 10 32.30 -25.24 41.25
N PRO A 11 31.86 -25.19 39.98
CA PRO A 11 30.78 -24.29 39.59
C PRO A 11 29.55 -24.55 40.46
N VAL A 12 29.05 -23.50 41.10
CA VAL A 12 27.84 -23.57 41.91
C VAL A 12 26.69 -23.96 40.98
N LYS A 13 26.04 -25.10 41.27
CA LYS A 13 24.91 -25.59 40.48
C LYS A 13 23.73 -24.65 40.70
N LYS A 14 23.40 -23.82 39.70
CA LYS A 14 22.25 -22.91 39.75
C LYS A 14 20.94 -23.69 39.89
N THR A 15 20.04 -23.20 40.73
CA THR A 15 18.68 -23.73 40.86
C THR A 15 17.78 -23.15 39.77
N PRO A 16 16.58 -23.73 39.51
CA PRO A 16 15.60 -23.11 38.63
C PRO A 16 15.27 -21.67 39.04
N LEU A 17 15.21 -21.38 40.33
CA LEU A 17 15.00 -20.01 40.82
C LEU A 17 16.18 -19.09 40.47
N ASP A 18 17.43 -19.56 40.59
CA ASP A 18 18.59 -18.73 40.22
C ASP A 18 18.60 -18.43 38.71
N HIS A 19 18.25 -19.40 37.86
CA HIS A 19 18.10 -19.16 36.43
C HIS A 19 16.96 -18.20 36.09
N PHE A 20 15.89 -18.22 36.87
CA PHE A 20 14.79 -17.28 36.70
C PHE A 20 15.19 -15.86 37.11
N LEU A 21 15.96 -15.73 38.20
CA LEU A 21 16.48 -14.43 38.64
C LEU A 21 17.49 -13.86 37.65
N ASP A 22 18.39 -14.68 37.08
CA ASP A 22 19.30 -14.23 36.01
C ASP A 22 18.52 -13.62 34.83
N PHE A 23 17.35 -14.19 34.49
CA PHE A 23 16.49 -13.68 33.44
C PHE A 23 15.83 -12.34 33.80
N LEU A 24 15.46 -12.14 35.07
CA LEU A 24 14.90 -10.86 35.53
C LEU A 24 15.97 -9.76 35.49
N ASP A 25 17.21 -10.07 35.86
CA ASP A 25 18.34 -9.15 35.72
C ASP A 25 18.58 -8.80 34.24
N GLU A 26 18.59 -9.79 33.35
CA GLU A 26 18.69 -9.61 31.90
C GLU A 26 17.56 -8.73 31.35
N TYR A 27 16.33 -8.94 31.81
CA TYR A 27 15.18 -8.12 31.44
C TYR A 27 15.35 -6.66 31.87
N GLU A 28 15.83 -6.39 33.07
CA GLU A 28 16.06 -5.03 33.55
C GLU A 28 17.19 -4.32 32.78
N GLU A 29 18.22 -5.06 32.38
CA GLU A 29 19.36 -4.53 31.61
C GLU A 29 19.08 -4.42 30.10
N SER A 30 17.99 -5.03 29.60
CA SER A 30 17.70 -5.16 28.15
C SER A 30 17.39 -3.86 27.40
N GLY A 31 17.24 -2.72 28.09
CA GLY A 31 17.08 -1.40 27.47
C GLY A 31 15.94 -1.32 26.44
N ASN A 32 16.28 -1.20 25.16
CA ASN A 32 15.31 -1.09 24.06
C ASN A 32 14.51 -2.38 23.82
N ASP A 33 15.06 -3.53 24.21
CA ASP A 33 14.42 -4.84 24.01
C ASP A 33 13.43 -5.19 25.13
N LYS A 34 13.39 -4.39 26.21
CA LYS A 34 12.52 -4.58 27.38
C LYS A 34 11.04 -4.75 27.00
N GLN A 35 10.59 -4.08 25.94
CA GLN A 35 9.23 -4.23 25.43
C GLN A 35 8.98 -5.62 24.84
N ILE A 36 9.94 -6.19 24.11
CA ILE A 36 9.83 -7.50 23.46
C ILE A 36 9.73 -8.58 24.54
N TYR A 37 10.63 -8.57 25.52
CA TYR A 37 10.59 -9.47 26.67
C TYR A 37 9.22 -9.44 27.36
N ALA A 38 8.73 -8.25 27.72
CA ALA A 38 7.47 -8.10 28.44
C ALA A 38 6.26 -8.58 27.62
N MET A 39 6.18 -8.24 26.33
CA MET A 39 5.11 -8.71 25.45
C MET A 39 5.15 -10.23 25.26
N SER A 40 6.34 -10.83 25.13
CA SER A 40 6.50 -12.28 25.04
C SER A 40 6.06 -12.98 26.32
N ILE A 41 6.49 -12.51 27.49
CA ILE A 41 6.06 -13.06 28.79
C ILE A 41 4.55 -12.91 28.99
N TRP A 42 3.97 -11.76 28.63
CA TRP A 42 2.51 -11.59 28.66
C TRP A 42 1.79 -12.61 27.77
N GLY A 43 2.25 -12.82 26.54
CA GLY A 43 1.63 -13.78 25.61
C GLY A 43 1.70 -15.23 26.13
N LEU A 44 2.79 -15.58 26.81
CA LEU A 44 2.91 -16.86 27.50
C LEU A 44 1.94 -16.99 28.68
N PHE A 45 1.76 -15.93 29.47
CA PHE A 45 0.81 -15.91 30.59
C PHE A 45 -0.65 -15.92 30.15
N ASP A 46 -0.99 -15.23 29.06
CA ASP A 46 -2.33 -15.29 28.45
C ASP A 46 -2.64 -16.71 27.97
N SER A 47 -1.69 -17.35 27.28
CA SER A 47 -1.80 -18.73 26.84
C SER A 47 -1.91 -19.70 28.02
N PHE A 48 -1.11 -19.50 29.06
CA PHE A 48 -1.17 -20.26 30.31
C PHE A 48 -2.55 -20.12 30.99
N GLY A 49 -3.08 -18.89 31.06
CA GLY A 49 -4.39 -18.59 31.61
C GLY A 49 -5.52 -19.29 30.86
N LYS A 50 -5.42 -19.44 29.53
CA LYS A 50 -6.39 -20.21 28.73
C LYS A 50 -6.36 -21.71 29.03
N ILE A 51 -5.20 -22.27 29.42
CA ILE A 51 -5.03 -23.71 29.67
C ILE A 51 -5.36 -24.11 31.12
N PHE A 52 -4.97 -23.26 32.08
CA PHE A 52 -5.06 -23.53 33.50
C PHE A 52 -5.94 -22.55 34.28
N GLY A 53 -6.31 -21.40 33.70
CA GLY A 53 -7.04 -20.33 34.39
C GLY A 53 -6.11 -19.46 35.23
N THR A 54 -5.59 -20.00 36.33
CA THR A 54 -4.70 -19.27 37.27
C THR A 54 -3.53 -20.14 37.71
N LEU A 55 -2.48 -19.54 38.28
CA LEU A 55 -1.37 -20.29 38.89
C LEU A 55 -1.85 -21.22 40.00
N LYS A 56 -2.87 -20.82 40.78
CA LYS A 56 -3.46 -21.69 41.81
C LYS A 56 -4.10 -22.93 41.20
N MET A 57 -4.82 -22.77 40.08
CA MET A 57 -5.42 -23.89 39.35
C MET A 57 -4.37 -24.77 38.66
N TYR A 58 -3.25 -24.19 38.24
CA TYR A 58 -2.10 -24.97 37.75
C TYR A 58 -1.49 -25.84 38.86
N GLN A 59 -1.31 -25.32 40.07
CA GLN A 59 -0.70 -26.09 41.17
C GLN A 59 -1.49 -27.34 41.55
N VAL A 60 -2.82 -27.28 41.46
CA VAL A 60 -3.73 -28.41 41.73
C VAL A 60 -4.04 -29.25 40.48
N ALA A 61 -3.51 -28.88 39.31
CA ALA A 61 -3.68 -29.66 38.10
C ALA A 61 -2.90 -30.99 38.18
N ASP A 62 -3.35 -31.97 37.40
CA ASP A 62 -2.71 -33.27 37.34
C ASP A 62 -1.26 -33.18 36.84
N ASP A 63 -0.39 -34.01 37.39
CA ASP A 63 1.06 -33.99 37.09
C ASP A 63 1.34 -34.27 35.62
N ALA A 64 0.52 -35.08 34.94
CA ALA A 64 0.67 -35.37 33.53
C ALA A 64 0.44 -34.11 32.67
N LYS A 65 -0.59 -33.33 32.97
CA LYS A 65 -0.90 -32.05 32.30
C LYS A 65 0.17 -31.00 32.58
N LYS A 66 0.63 -30.86 33.82
CA LYS A 66 1.73 -29.95 34.18
C LYS A 66 3.01 -30.30 33.42
N LYS A 67 3.40 -31.58 33.45
CA LYS A 67 4.59 -32.08 32.75
C LYS A 67 4.48 -31.88 31.24
N LYS A 68 3.32 -32.18 30.65
CA LYS A 68 3.09 -31.94 29.21
C LYS A 68 3.30 -30.47 28.86
N TYR A 69 2.74 -29.55 29.64
CA TYR A 69 2.91 -28.12 29.41
C TYR A 69 4.38 -27.69 29.52
N ILE A 70 5.07 -28.08 30.59
CA ILE A 70 6.51 -27.78 30.78
C ILE A 70 7.33 -28.32 29.60
N THR A 71 7.11 -29.57 29.19
CA THR A 71 7.83 -30.17 28.06
C THR A 71 7.56 -29.42 26.76
N THR A 72 6.31 -29.05 26.48
CA THR A 72 5.97 -28.26 25.28
C THR A 72 6.69 -26.91 25.29
N MET A 73 6.69 -26.21 26.43
CA MET A 73 7.40 -24.93 26.58
C MET A 73 8.91 -25.07 26.39
N ALA A 74 9.50 -26.11 26.99
CA ALA A 74 10.94 -26.38 26.88
C ALA A 74 11.34 -26.73 25.45
N ASN A 75 10.58 -27.59 24.76
CA ASN A 75 10.84 -27.93 23.36
C ASN A 75 10.72 -26.68 22.47
N ARG A 76 9.70 -25.85 22.70
CA ARG A 76 9.53 -24.61 21.93
C ARG A 76 10.70 -23.65 22.14
N ALA A 77 11.24 -23.57 23.35
CA ALA A 77 12.44 -22.77 23.61
C ALA A 77 13.65 -23.24 22.80
N ILE A 78 13.83 -24.56 22.64
CA ILE A 78 14.92 -25.15 21.84
C ILE A 78 14.73 -24.82 20.37
N GLU A 79 13.53 -25.05 19.84
CA GLU A 79 13.19 -24.72 18.44
C GLU A 79 13.47 -23.25 18.10
N LEU A 80 13.19 -22.33 19.04
CA LEU A 80 13.43 -20.90 18.84
C LEU A 80 14.93 -20.55 18.81
N LEU A 81 15.79 -21.25 19.56
CA LEU A 81 17.25 -21.02 19.49
C LEU A 81 17.85 -21.45 18.15
N GLU A 82 17.20 -22.41 17.49
CA GLU A 82 17.60 -22.89 16.17
C GLU A 82 16.99 -22.05 15.04
N SER A 83 16.12 -21.10 15.37
CA SER A 83 15.41 -20.27 14.40
C SER A 83 16.20 -19.00 14.05
N GLU A 84 16.24 -18.67 12.76
CA GLU A 84 16.78 -17.41 12.23
C GLU A 84 15.79 -16.23 12.33
N GLU A 85 14.62 -16.44 12.96
CA GLU A 85 13.63 -15.38 13.15
C GLU A 85 14.15 -14.25 14.05
N LYS A 86 13.77 -13.02 13.71
CA LYS A 86 14.15 -11.84 14.49
C LYS A 86 13.64 -11.97 15.94
N ASN A 87 14.52 -11.71 16.90
CA ASN A 87 14.27 -11.79 18.35
C ASN A 87 14.00 -13.21 18.87
N SER A 88 14.28 -14.27 18.10
CA SER A 88 14.07 -15.66 18.51
C SER A 88 14.79 -16.02 19.82
N ASP A 89 15.99 -15.48 20.03
CA ASP A 89 16.78 -15.64 21.26
C ASP A 89 16.05 -15.09 22.50
N ILE A 90 15.48 -13.88 22.40
CA ILE A 90 14.72 -13.22 23.47
C ILE A 90 13.46 -14.03 23.80
N ILE A 91 12.75 -14.46 22.77
CA ILE A 91 11.52 -15.26 22.94
C ILE A 91 11.90 -16.59 23.59
N SER A 92 12.96 -17.25 23.14
CA SER A 92 13.47 -18.48 23.78
C SER A 92 13.82 -18.27 25.25
N ALA A 93 14.49 -17.17 25.60
CA ALA A 93 14.78 -16.81 26.99
C ALA A 93 13.49 -16.71 27.83
N CYS A 94 12.43 -16.10 27.29
CA CYS A 94 11.13 -16.03 27.94
C CYS A 94 10.48 -17.41 28.15
N TYR A 95 10.54 -18.32 27.17
CA TYR A 95 10.02 -19.68 27.35
C TYR A 95 10.78 -20.44 28.45
N ARG A 96 12.11 -20.34 28.46
CA ARG A 96 12.96 -20.97 29.48
C ARG A 96 12.69 -20.39 30.87
N SER A 97 12.53 -19.07 30.98
CA SER A 97 12.29 -18.41 32.26
C SER A 97 10.95 -18.83 32.88
N ILE A 98 9.89 -18.97 32.08
CA ILE A 98 8.61 -19.51 32.56
C ILE A 98 8.74 -20.95 33.04
N VAL A 99 9.46 -21.80 32.32
CA VAL A 99 9.72 -23.19 32.77
C VAL A 99 10.46 -23.20 34.10
N ASN A 100 11.50 -22.38 34.23
CA ASN A 100 12.28 -22.24 35.45
C ASN A 100 11.44 -21.74 36.63
N TYR A 101 10.60 -20.73 36.40
CA TYR A 101 9.67 -20.20 37.40
C TYR A 101 8.65 -21.25 37.85
N LEU A 102 7.98 -21.92 36.91
CA LEU A 102 6.98 -22.96 37.22
C LEU A 102 7.60 -24.13 38.00
N THR A 103 8.84 -24.50 37.67
CA THR A 103 9.60 -25.52 38.40
C THR A 103 10.00 -25.02 39.79
N ALA A 104 10.35 -23.74 39.95
CA ALA A 104 10.73 -23.17 41.24
C ALA A 104 9.57 -23.07 42.26
N ILE A 105 8.34 -22.96 41.76
CA ILE A 105 7.11 -22.89 42.57
C ILE A 105 6.43 -24.26 42.76
N GLU A 106 6.95 -25.32 42.15
CA GLU A 106 6.37 -26.66 42.25
C GLU A 106 6.31 -27.14 43.70
N GLY A 107 5.15 -27.62 44.13
CA GLY A 107 4.91 -28.11 45.49
C GLY A 107 4.87 -27.04 46.59
N LYS A 108 4.92 -25.74 46.24
CA LYS A 108 4.82 -24.63 47.21
C LYS A 108 3.46 -23.96 47.14
N ASP A 109 2.88 -23.57 48.27
CA ASP A 109 1.67 -22.74 48.25
C ASP A 109 2.05 -21.30 47.86
N LEU A 110 1.34 -20.72 46.88
CA LEU A 110 1.50 -19.31 46.48
C LEU A 110 1.35 -18.34 47.65
N SER A 111 0.44 -18.66 48.59
CA SER A 111 0.21 -17.84 49.78
C SER A 111 1.30 -17.96 50.84
N SER A 112 2.19 -18.95 50.73
CA SER A 112 3.33 -19.18 51.62
C SER A 112 4.67 -18.84 50.97
N MET A 113 4.68 -18.15 49.83
CA MET A 113 5.92 -17.71 49.19
C MET A 113 6.53 -16.54 49.95
N GLU A 114 7.79 -16.68 50.35
CA GLU A 114 8.54 -15.65 51.08
C GLU A 114 9.92 -15.42 50.45
N GLY A 115 10.50 -14.24 50.72
CA GLY A 115 11.87 -13.89 50.33
C GLY A 115 12.05 -13.77 48.82
N ARG A 116 13.17 -14.32 48.31
CA ARG A 116 13.58 -14.18 46.89
C ARG A 116 12.51 -14.66 45.90
N LEU A 117 11.76 -15.71 46.23
CA LEU A 117 10.72 -16.24 45.34
C LEU A 117 9.52 -15.29 45.26
N GLN A 118 9.11 -14.70 46.38
CA GLN A 118 8.03 -13.72 46.42
C GLN A 118 8.39 -12.46 45.62
N GLN A 119 9.62 -11.97 45.77
CA GLN A 119 10.13 -10.83 45.00
C GLN A 119 10.14 -11.15 43.49
N ALA A 120 10.70 -12.30 43.10
CA ALA A 120 10.75 -12.72 41.71
C ALA A 120 9.35 -12.88 41.09
N SER A 121 8.38 -13.41 41.86
CA SER A 121 6.98 -13.48 41.43
C SER A 121 6.39 -12.09 41.20
N ALA A 122 6.64 -11.12 42.09
CA ALA A 122 6.15 -9.76 41.93
C ALA A 122 6.70 -9.10 40.66
N GLU A 123 8.00 -9.19 40.44
CA GLU A 123 8.67 -8.66 39.24
C GLU A 123 8.13 -9.32 37.95
N LEU A 124 7.88 -10.63 37.97
CA LEU A 124 7.23 -11.32 36.85
C LEU A 124 5.84 -10.77 36.54
N PHE A 125 5.01 -10.54 37.56
CA PHE A 125 3.66 -10.02 37.35
C PHE A 125 3.66 -8.57 36.89
N ASP A 126 4.60 -7.75 37.36
CA ASP A 126 4.79 -6.39 36.88
C ASP A 126 5.19 -6.39 35.39
N MET A 127 6.08 -7.31 35.01
CA MET A 127 6.46 -7.52 33.61
C MET A 127 5.27 -7.98 32.75
N VAL A 128 4.44 -8.92 33.23
CA VAL A 128 3.20 -9.35 32.56
C VAL A 128 2.24 -8.18 32.40
N ALA A 129 2.04 -7.36 33.45
CA ALA A 129 1.16 -6.20 33.42
C ALA A 129 1.65 -5.15 32.41
N TYR A 130 2.95 -4.86 32.40
CA TYR A 130 3.57 -3.96 31.43
C TYR A 130 3.42 -4.48 29.99
N GLY A 131 3.66 -5.77 29.75
CA GLY A 131 3.44 -6.41 28.45
C GLY A 131 1.99 -6.32 27.97
N GLY A 132 1.02 -6.56 28.86
CA GLY A 132 -0.40 -6.46 28.56
C GLY A 132 -0.83 -5.03 28.21
N LYS A 133 -0.29 -4.02 28.91
CA LYS A 133 -0.50 -2.62 28.57
C LYS A 133 0.03 -2.31 27.16
N ARG A 134 1.24 -2.76 26.81
CA ARG A 134 1.82 -2.55 25.47
C ARG A 134 1.03 -3.24 24.37
N MET A 135 0.55 -4.46 24.60
CA MET A 135 -0.32 -5.17 23.65
C MET A 135 -1.65 -4.46 23.46
N THR A 136 -2.20 -3.86 24.52
CA THR A 136 -3.42 -3.05 24.41
C THR A 136 -3.16 -1.78 23.61
N GLU A 137 -2.05 -1.07 23.87
CA GLU A 137 -1.65 0.12 23.11
C GLU A 137 -1.44 -0.22 21.62
N ILE A 138 -0.74 -1.32 21.31
CA ILE A 138 -0.54 -1.80 19.93
C ILE A 138 -1.88 -2.15 19.30
N GLY A 139 -2.76 -2.88 19.99
CA GLY A 139 -4.09 -3.22 19.48
C GLY A 139 -4.95 -1.98 19.23
N GLN A 140 -4.85 -0.95 20.08
CA GLN A 140 -5.51 0.34 19.85
C GLN A 140 -4.92 1.09 18.65
N MET A 141 -3.60 1.04 18.47
CA MET A 141 -2.94 1.62 17.29
C MET A 141 -3.28 0.87 16.01
N GLU A 142 -3.35 -0.46 16.05
CA GLU A 142 -3.77 -1.30 14.92
C GLU A 142 -5.24 -1.07 14.60
N GLN A 143 -6.10 -0.95 15.61
CA GLN A 143 -7.50 -0.59 15.41
C GLN A 143 -7.60 0.82 14.85
N ALA A 144 -6.88 1.80 15.38
CA ALA A 144 -6.87 3.17 14.84
C ALA A 144 -6.30 3.22 13.40
N ALA A 145 -5.30 2.39 13.09
CA ALA A 145 -4.75 2.25 11.74
C ALA A 145 -5.73 1.54 10.80
N SER A 146 -6.43 0.51 11.29
CA SER A 146 -7.48 -0.20 10.58
C SER A 146 -8.69 0.72 10.34
N ASP A 147 -9.09 1.51 11.32
CA ASP A 147 -10.12 2.54 11.25
C ASP A 147 -9.69 3.64 10.27
N PHE A 148 -8.43 4.08 10.32
CA PHE A 148 -7.87 5.00 9.34
C PHE A 148 -7.89 4.43 7.91
N LEU A 149 -7.50 3.16 7.73
CA LEU A 149 -7.49 2.49 6.43
C LEU A 149 -8.89 2.12 5.92
N SER A 150 -9.83 1.80 6.82
CA SER A 150 -11.22 1.46 6.48
C SER A 150 -12.07 2.71 6.24
N ASN A 151 -11.85 3.80 6.99
CA ASN A 151 -12.40 5.11 6.67
C ASN A 151 -11.86 5.64 5.33
N ARG A 152 -10.62 5.27 4.95
CA ARG A 152 -10.09 5.55 3.61
C ARG A 152 -10.76 4.75 2.49
N LYS A 153 -11.39 3.60 2.79
CA LYS A 153 -12.13 2.79 1.80
C LYS A 153 -13.55 3.30 1.54
N VAL A 154 -14.06 4.29 2.29
CA VAL A 154 -15.44 4.75 2.17
C VAL A 154 -15.55 6.21 1.68
N GLU A 155 -14.48 7.01 1.66
CA GLU A 155 -14.59 8.44 1.29
C GLU A 155 -14.06 8.89 -0.08
N ASP A 156 -13.22 8.12 -0.78
CA ASP A 156 -12.81 8.50 -2.14
C ASP A 156 -13.08 7.36 -3.12
N GLY A 157 -14.24 7.42 -3.75
CA GLY A 157 -14.45 6.77 -5.03
C GLY A 157 -13.32 7.09 -6.03
N PHE A 158 -13.16 6.27 -7.07
CA PHE A 158 -12.23 6.54 -8.16
C PHE A 158 -12.48 7.93 -8.76
N ARG A 159 -11.54 8.86 -8.53
CA ARG A 159 -11.62 10.23 -9.03
C ARG A 159 -10.81 10.39 -10.30
N ILE A 160 -11.45 10.88 -11.36
CA ILE A 160 -10.82 11.12 -12.65
C ILE A 160 -11.42 12.35 -13.32
N GLY A 161 -10.58 13.28 -13.75
CA GLY A 161 -11.03 14.51 -14.41
C GLY A 161 -12.06 15.32 -13.60
N GLY A 162 -12.00 15.27 -12.27
CA GLY A 162 -12.97 15.93 -11.38
C GLY A 162 -14.30 15.17 -11.18
N ILE A 163 -14.43 13.96 -11.71
CA ILE A 163 -15.60 13.08 -11.52
C ILE A 163 -15.28 12.05 -10.45
N SER A 164 -16.16 11.88 -9.47
CA SER A 164 -16.06 10.81 -8.47
C SER A 164 -16.93 9.63 -8.91
N LEU A 165 -16.37 8.42 -8.90
CA LEU A 165 -17.06 7.16 -9.21
C LEU A 165 -16.92 6.20 -8.03
N ASP A 166 -17.96 5.44 -7.69
CA ASP A 166 -17.90 4.48 -6.56
C ASP A 166 -16.82 3.39 -6.75
N LYS A 167 -16.52 3.06 -8.02
CA LYS A 167 -15.44 2.16 -8.43
C LYS A 167 -14.81 2.65 -9.75
N HIS A 168 -13.62 2.14 -10.08
CA HIS A 168 -13.05 2.35 -11.41
C HIS A 168 -13.89 1.59 -12.46
N PRO A 169 -13.95 2.07 -13.72
CA PRO A 169 -14.63 1.34 -14.77
C PRO A 169 -13.96 -0.03 -14.97
N ASP A 170 -14.75 -1.10 -14.94
CA ASP A 170 -14.27 -2.48 -15.11
C ASP A 170 -14.74 -3.14 -16.42
N SER A 171 -15.54 -2.43 -17.20
CA SER A 171 -16.05 -2.88 -18.49
C SER A 171 -16.03 -1.78 -19.55
N PRO A 172 -16.04 -2.13 -20.85
CA PRO A 172 -16.11 -1.13 -21.93
C PRO A 172 -17.33 -0.20 -21.84
N MET A 173 -18.46 -0.70 -21.31
CA MET A 173 -19.66 0.11 -21.11
C MET A 173 -19.46 1.15 -19.99
N GLU A 174 -18.89 0.76 -18.85
CA GLU A 174 -18.60 1.70 -17.77
C GLU A 174 -17.55 2.74 -18.18
N LEU A 175 -16.57 2.35 -19.00
CA LEU A 175 -15.60 3.27 -19.57
C LEU A 175 -16.26 4.26 -20.54
N LEU A 176 -17.22 3.81 -21.36
CA LEU A 176 -17.99 4.68 -22.24
C LEU A 176 -18.86 5.66 -21.44
N GLU A 177 -19.51 5.21 -20.37
CA GLU A 177 -20.26 6.11 -19.46
C GLU A 177 -19.36 7.16 -18.82
N LEU A 178 -18.17 6.76 -18.37
CA LEU A 178 -17.17 7.70 -17.86
C LEU A 178 -16.76 8.70 -18.94
N ALA A 179 -16.48 8.24 -20.16
CA ALA A 179 -16.14 9.08 -21.30
C ALA A 179 -17.23 10.12 -21.61
N GLN A 180 -18.50 9.70 -21.57
CA GLN A 180 -19.65 10.60 -21.74
C GLN A 180 -19.73 11.66 -20.65
N LYS A 181 -19.40 11.33 -19.39
CA LYS A 181 -19.36 12.30 -18.29
C LYS A 181 -18.13 13.23 -18.37
N LEU A 182 -16.99 12.75 -18.86
CA LEU A 182 -15.77 13.54 -19.03
C LEU A 182 -15.85 14.51 -20.21
N ALA A 183 -16.55 14.16 -21.28
CA ALA A 183 -16.67 14.99 -22.48
C ALA A 183 -17.09 16.46 -22.20
N PRO A 184 -18.15 16.75 -21.42
CA PRO A 184 -18.51 18.13 -21.08
C PRO A 184 -17.45 18.82 -20.20
N VAL A 185 -16.75 18.08 -19.34
CA VAL A 185 -15.66 18.64 -18.53
C VAL A 185 -14.50 19.06 -19.43
N ILE A 186 -14.13 18.23 -20.41
CA ILE A 186 -13.12 18.55 -21.41
C ILE A 186 -13.55 19.78 -22.22
N ALA A 187 -14.79 19.81 -22.73
CA ALA A 187 -15.31 20.94 -23.50
C ALA A 187 -15.24 22.27 -22.73
N GLN A 188 -15.48 22.24 -21.41
CA GLN A 188 -15.32 23.41 -20.55
C GLN A 188 -13.88 23.89 -20.39
N ARG A 189 -12.87 23.05 -20.69
CA ARG A 189 -11.44 23.43 -20.72
C ARG A 189 -11.00 23.97 -22.08
N VAL A 190 -11.71 23.62 -23.15
CA VAL A 190 -11.39 24.04 -24.54
C VAL A 190 -12.50 24.93 -25.13
N ARG A 191 -12.88 25.98 -24.38
CA ARG A 191 -14.05 26.82 -24.73
C ARG A 191 -13.86 27.68 -25.98
N TYR A 192 -12.63 28.03 -26.31
CA TYR A 192 -12.33 28.86 -27.47
C TYR A 192 -12.05 27.97 -28.68
N ASP A 193 -12.54 28.36 -29.86
CA ASP A 193 -12.33 27.61 -31.12
C ASP A 193 -10.88 27.17 -31.33
N GLN A 194 -9.93 28.06 -31.01
CA GLN A 194 -8.51 27.77 -31.15
C GLN A 194 -8.05 26.67 -30.18
N ASP A 195 -8.44 26.74 -28.92
CA ASP A 195 -8.09 25.72 -27.94
C ASP A 195 -8.77 24.37 -28.27
N PHE A 196 -9.99 24.42 -28.81
CA PHE A 196 -10.71 23.24 -29.29
C PHE A 196 -9.99 22.58 -30.48
N TYR A 197 -9.64 23.36 -31.50
CA TYR A 197 -8.93 22.85 -32.68
C TYR A 197 -7.56 22.26 -32.31
N TRP A 198 -6.79 22.98 -31.50
CA TRP A 198 -5.48 22.48 -31.05
C TRP A 198 -5.60 21.24 -30.18
N PHE A 199 -6.64 21.15 -29.32
CA PHE A 199 -6.88 19.93 -28.55
C PHE A 199 -7.18 18.74 -29.47
N LEU A 200 -8.05 18.92 -30.47
CA LEU A 200 -8.42 17.88 -31.42
C LEU A 200 -7.19 17.29 -32.13
N ILE A 201 -6.38 18.13 -32.77
CA ILE A 201 -5.25 17.67 -33.58
C ILE A 201 -4.09 17.16 -32.71
N GLU A 202 -3.79 17.85 -31.60
CA GLU A 202 -2.67 17.48 -30.74
C GLU A 202 -2.96 16.20 -29.96
N GLN A 203 -4.17 16.05 -29.42
CA GLN A 203 -4.54 14.84 -28.68
C GLN A 203 -4.64 13.63 -29.62
N TYR A 204 -5.10 13.81 -30.86
CA TYR A 204 -5.06 12.76 -31.88
C TYR A 204 -3.62 12.32 -32.15
N ASP A 205 -2.71 13.26 -32.45
CA ASP A 205 -1.29 12.96 -32.73
C ASP A 205 -0.58 12.28 -31.54
N ARG A 206 -0.93 12.63 -30.29
CA ARG A 206 -0.38 11.97 -29.10
C ARG A 206 -0.83 10.51 -28.94
N LEU A 207 -2.06 10.19 -29.37
CA LEU A 207 -2.63 8.86 -29.26
C LEU A 207 -2.28 7.98 -30.45
N HIS A 208 -2.11 8.58 -31.63
CA HIS A 208 -1.79 7.87 -32.86
C HIS A 208 -0.43 7.16 -32.74
N GLY A 209 -0.39 5.89 -33.16
CA GLY A 209 0.83 5.08 -33.11
C GLY A 209 1.27 4.65 -31.71
N GLN A 210 0.48 4.92 -30.66
CA GLN A 210 0.73 4.37 -29.32
C GLN A 210 0.34 2.89 -29.20
N SER A 211 -0.56 2.41 -30.06
CA SER A 211 -0.93 1.00 -30.18
C SER A 211 -1.53 0.71 -31.56
N GLU A 212 -0.90 -0.20 -32.30
CA GLU A 212 -1.40 -0.68 -33.61
C GLU A 212 -2.80 -1.32 -33.48
N TYR A 213 -3.12 -1.89 -32.31
CA TYR A 213 -4.39 -2.58 -32.07
C TYR A 213 -5.57 -1.60 -31.93
N PHE A 214 -5.32 -0.39 -31.41
CA PHE A 214 -6.38 0.60 -31.15
C PHE A 214 -6.40 1.78 -32.14
N ASP A 215 -5.41 1.90 -33.04
CA ASP A 215 -5.41 2.93 -34.09
C ASP A 215 -6.67 2.88 -34.97
N GLY A 216 -7.25 1.70 -35.17
CA GLY A 216 -8.52 1.56 -35.88
C GLY A 216 -9.69 2.31 -35.20
N LEU A 217 -9.73 2.33 -33.87
CA LEU A 217 -10.75 3.07 -33.12
C LEU A 217 -10.50 4.58 -33.22
N LEU A 218 -9.24 5.00 -33.12
CA LEU A 218 -8.87 6.42 -33.25
C LEU A 218 -9.17 6.96 -34.66
N SER A 219 -9.00 6.12 -35.69
CA SER A 219 -9.25 6.49 -37.10
C SER A 219 -10.70 6.93 -37.37
N GLN A 220 -11.66 6.57 -36.49
CA GLN A 220 -13.06 6.99 -36.60
C GLN A 220 -13.28 8.51 -36.48
N VAL A 221 -12.31 9.26 -35.90
CA VAL A 221 -12.36 10.73 -35.88
C VAL A 221 -12.14 11.32 -37.28
N GLY A 222 -11.49 10.59 -38.18
CA GLY A 222 -11.34 10.96 -39.58
C GLY A 222 -10.42 12.15 -39.86
N LEU A 223 -9.39 12.35 -39.02
CA LEU A 223 -8.36 13.36 -39.28
C LEU A 223 -7.38 12.88 -40.35
N GLN A 224 -7.04 13.77 -41.27
CA GLN A 224 -5.97 13.56 -42.24
C GLN A 224 -4.63 13.91 -41.60
N GLU A 225 -3.56 13.25 -42.05
CA GLU A 225 -2.20 13.44 -41.51
C GLU A 225 -1.75 14.92 -41.49
N ILE A 226 -2.12 15.71 -42.50
CA ILE A 226 -1.78 17.14 -42.56
C ILE A 226 -2.39 17.97 -41.41
N GLU A 227 -3.45 17.47 -40.76
CA GLU A 227 -4.09 18.16 -39.65
C GLU A 227 -3.33 17.99 -38.34
N TYR A 228 -2.73 16.83 -38.10
CA TYR A 228 -2.23 16.44 -36.77
C TYR A 228 -0.73 16.15 -36.70
N ALA A 229 -0.10 15.69 -37.78
CA ALA A 229 1.25 15.15 -37.72
C ALA A 229 2.27 16.19 -37.25
N GLY A 230 2.94 15.90 -36.12
CA GLY A 230 3.94 16.80 -35.53
C GLY A 230 3.35 18.09 -34.94
N MET A 231 2.03 18.15 -34.76
CA MET A 231 1.37 19.35 -34.25
C MET A 231 1.36 19.34 -32.73
N ARG A 232 2.19 20.20 -32.15
CA ARG A 232 2.21 20.53 -30.72
C ARG A 232 1.94 22.03 -30.57
N SER A 233 0.96 22.39 -29.75
CA SER A 233 0.59 23.79 -29.52
C SER A 233 1.76 24.64 -29.02
N GLU A 234 2.62 24.06 -28.17
CA GLU A 234 3.84 24.68 -27.64
C GLU A 234 4.89 24.99 -28.70
N ASP A 235 5.00 24.12 -29.72
CA ASP A 235 5.97 24.26 -30.82
C ASP A 235 5.43 25.11 -31.98
N SER A 236 4.17 25.55 -31.88
CA SER A 236 3.47 26.32 -32.91
C SER A 236 3.51 27.84 -32.66
N TYR A 237 2.77 28.60 -33.48
CA TYR A 237 2.54 30.03 -33.23
C TYR A 237 1.77 30.31 -31.92
N VAL A 238 1.12 29.29 -31.33
CA VAL A 238 0.40 29.40 -30.05
C VAL A 238 1.36 29.54 -28.87
N LYS A 239 2.52 28.86 -28.90
CA LYS A 239 3.61 28.95 -27.91
C LYS A 239 3.20 28.74 -26.45
N LYS A 240 2.10 28.02 -26.21
CA LYS A 240 1.62 27.66 -24.87
C LYS A 240 0.98 26.28 -24.89
N PRO A 241 1.02 25.53 -23.77
CA PRO A 241 0.35 24.25 -23.64
C PRO A 241 -1.15 24.39 -23.89
N ASN A 242 -1.72 23.47 -24.67
CA ASN A 242 -3.16 23.38 -24.84
C ASN A 242 -3.83 23.00 -23.51
N PRO A 243 -4.87 23.73 -23.05
CA PRO A 243 -5.51 23.48 -21.76
C PRO A 243 -6.24 22.12 -21.70
N GLY A 244 -6.81 21.67 -22.82
CA GLY A 244 -7.46 20.36 -22.93
C GLY A 244 -6.46 19.21 -22.82
N VAL A 245 -5.34 19.29 -23.54
CA VAL A 245 -4.26 18.29 -23.46
C VAL A 245 -3.66 18.28 -22.06
N THR A 246 -3.40 19.45 -21.49
CA THR A 246 -2.85 19.58 -20.12
C THR A 246 -3.79 18.93 -19.10
N PHE A 247 -5.09 19.19 -19.20
CA PHE A 247 -6.10 18.56 -18.36
C PHE A 247 -6.09 17.03 -18.53
N PHE A 248 -6.04 16.54 -19.77
CA PHE A 248 -6.01 15.11 -20.06
C PHE A 248 -4.79 14.44 -19.41
N GLN A 249 -3.60 15.02 -19.58
CA GLN A 249 -2.34 14.46 -19.07
C GLN A 249 -2.19 14.55 -17.54
N LYS A 250 -2.82 15.54 -16.89
CA LYS A 250 -2.69 15.75 -15.44
C LYS A 250 -3.82 15.15 -14.62
N GLU A 251 -5.03 15.14 -15.16
CA GLU A 251 -6.25 14.83 -14.40
C GLU A 251 -6.94 13.54 -14.88
N ILE A 252 -6.64 13.05 -16.09
CA ILE A 252 -7.26 11.83 -16.65
C ILE A 252 -6.26 10.67 -16.67
N VAL A 253 -5.11 10.84 -17.31
CA VAL A 253 -4.11 9.76 -17.50
C VAL A 253 -3.54 9.21 -16.19
N PRO A 254 -3.16 10.03 -15.18
CA PRO A 254 -2.56 9.50 -13.97
C PRO A 254 -3.51 8.61 -13.16
N PRO A 255 -4.78 8.98 -12.91
CA PRO A 255 -5.75 8.07 -12.30
C PRO A 255 -5.91 6.75 -13.05
N LEU A 256 -6.03 6.77 -14.39
CA LEU A 256 -6.12 5.53 -15.19
C LEU A 256 -4.91 4.62 -14.98
N SER A 257 -3.72 5.21 -14.93
CA SER A 257 -2.46 4.47 -14.76
C SER A 257 -2.33 3.78 -13.39
N THR A 258 -3.21 4.08 -12.43
CA THR A 258 -3.24 3.39 -11.13
C THR A 258 -4.09 2.12 -11.13
N VAL A 259 -4.97 1.95 -12.13
CA VAL A 259 -5.98 0.87 -12.16
C VAL A 259 -5.86 -0.04 -13.38
N VAL A 260 -5.22 0.41 -14.45
CA VAL A 260 -4.97 -0.39 -15.67
C VAL A 260 -3.51 -0.33 -16.08
N ASP A 261 -3.08 -1.32 -16.86
CA ASP A 261 -1.74 -1.35 -17.42
C ASP A 261 -1.56 -0.29 -18.53
N LYS A 262 -0.34 -0.19 -19.06
CA LYS A 262 0.00 0.83 -20.07
C LYS A 262 -0.91 0.74 -21.31
N GLU A 263 -1.22 -0.47 -21.76
CA GLU A 263 -2.07 -0.69 -22.94
C GLU A 263 -3.53 -0.30 -22.64
N GLY A 264 -4.04 -0.65 -21.45
CA GLY A 264 -5.34 -0.22 -20.96
C GLY A 264 -5.46 1.30 -20.82
N VAL A 265 -4.40 2.01 -20.42
CA VAL A 265 -4.39 3.49 -20.39
C VAL A 265 -4.55 4.07 -21.80
N VAL A 266 -3.86 3.51 -22.80
CA VAL A 266 -3.97 3.95 -24.20
C VAL A 266 -5.39 3.70 -24.71
N TYR A 267 -5.94 2.51 -24.50
CA TYR A 267 -7.32 2.17 -24.87
C TYR A 267 -8.32 3.13 -24.23
N ALA A 268 -8.25 3.32 -22.91
CA ALA A 268 -9.15 4.22 -22.18
C ALA A 268 -9.03 5.67 -22.67
N SER A 269 -7.82 6.13 -22.95
CA SER A 269 -7.58 7.47 -23.47
C SER A 269 -8.20 7.68 -24.86
N ILE A 270 -8.08 6.68 -25.75
CA ILE A 270 -8.72 6.69 -27.07
C ILE A 270 -10.24 6.69 -26.94
N VAL A 271 -10.81 5.84 -26.09
CA VAL A 271 -12.28 5.80 -25.87
C VAL A 271 -12.80 7.15 -25.38
N ILE A 272 -12.12 7.79 -24.41
CA ILE A 272 -12.51 9.11 -23.90
C ILE A 272 -12.44 10.17 -25.00
N PHE A 273 -11.34 10.20 -25.77
CA PHE A 273 -11.13 11.17 -26.83
C PHE A 273 -12.11 11.00 -28.00
N VAL A 274 -12.32 9.78 -28.47
CA VAL A 274 -13.27 9.46 -29.54
C VAL A 274 -14.70 9.77 -29.10
N SER A 275 -15.07 9.45 -27.86
CA SER A 275 -16.39 9.80 -27.31
C SER A 275 -16.61 11.30 -27.24
N PHE A 276 -15.59 12.08 -26.85
CA PHE A 276 -15.64 13.54 -26.90
C PHE A 276 -15.88 14.02 -28.34
N CYS A 277 -15.16 13.48 -29.33
CA CYS A 277 -15.30 13.86 -30.73
C CYS A 277 -16.70 13.54 -31.27
N GLU A 278 -17.28 12.39 -30.93
CA GLU A 278 -18.62 12.03 -31.39
C GLU A 278 -19.72 12.86 -30.70
N ILE A 279 -19.61 13.13 -29.40
CA ILE A 279 -20.55 14.00 -28.67
C ILE A 279 -20.54 15.43 -29.23
N TYR A 280 -19.36 15.95 -29.57
CA TYR A 280 -19.17 17.29 -30.13
C TYR A 280 -18.94 17.29 -31.64
N LYS A 281 -19.46 16.28 -32.37
CA LYS A 281 -19.20 16.06 -33.80
C LYS A 281 -19.46 17.28 -34.67
N LYS A 282 -20.56 18.00 -34.42
CA LYS A 282 -20.87 19.24 -35.14
C LYS A 282 -19.78 20.30 -34.95
N ASN A 283 -19.33 20.52 -33.71
CA ASN A 283 -18.26 21.46 -33.41
C ASN A 283 -16.92 21.01 -34.03
N VAL A 284 -16.62 19.71 -34.02
CA VAL A 284 -15.44 19.13 -34.68
C VAL A 284 -15.48 19.43 -36.18
N THR A 285 -16.59 19.14 -36.86
CA THR A 285 -16.78 19.43 -38.29
C THR A 285 -16.63 20.92 -38.59
N GLU A 286 -17.29 21.79 -37.82
CA GLU A 286 -17.25 23.25 -38.03
C GLU A 286 -15.84 23.82 -37.82
N VAL A 287 -15.15 23.44 -36.75
CA VAL A 287 -13.82 23.94 -36.44
C VAL A 287 -12.79 23.42 -37.45
N ARG A 288 -12.87 22.15 -37.85
CA ARG A 288 -12.01 21.58 -38.89
C ARG A 288 -12.20 22.32 -40.21
N ARG A 289 -13.45 22.57 -40.63
CA ARG A 289 -13.74 23.31 -41.88
C ARG A 289 -13.15 24.73 -41.84
N LYS A 290 -13.30 25.42 -40.71
CA LYS A 290 -12.77 26.78 -40.51
C LYS A 290 -11.25 26.81 -40.64
N TYR A 291 -10.54 25.93 -39.93
CA TYR A 291 -9.08 25.91 -39.94
C TYR A 291 -8.50 25.36 -41.25
N ALA A 292 -9.10 24.34 -41.85
CA ALA A 292 -8.69 23.83 -43.16
C ALA A 292 -8.81 24.91 -44.24
N THR A 293 -9.91 25.69 -44.24
CA THR A 293 -10.07 26.84 -45.15
C THR A 293 -8.99 27.90 -44.91
N HIS A 294 -8.70 28.20 -43.64
CA HIS A 294 -7.66 29.17 -43.30
C HIS A 294 -6.27 28.73 -43.78
N TYR A 295 -5.86 27.49 -43.50
CA TYR A 295 -4.56 26.98 -43.91
C TYR A 295 -4.45 26.83 -45.44
N HIS A 296 -5.51 26.37 -46.12
CA HIS A 296 -5.56 26.35 -47.58
C HIS A 296 -5.28 27.74 -48.17
N ASN A 297 -6.01 28.77 -47.72
CA ASN A 297 -5.85 30.14 -48.21
C ASN A 297 -4.44 30.68 -47.93
N ASN A 298 -3.88 30.38 -46.77
CA ASN A 298 -2.50 30.75 -46.45
C ASN A 298 -1.51 30.09 -47.41
N CYS A 299 -1.64 28.79 -47.70
CA CYS A 299 -0.80 28.07 -48.65
C CYS A 299 -0.91 28.66 -50.07
N VAL A 300 -2.12 28.98 -50.54
CA VAL A 300 -2.34 29.65 -51.85
C VAL A 300 -1.65 31.01 -51.88
N SER A 301 -1.81 31.82 -50.83
CA SER A 301 -1.17 33.15 -50.76
C SER A 301 0.35 33.10 -50.77
N GLN A 302 0.93 31.99 -50.33
CA GLN A 302 2.38 31.73 -50.30
C GLN A 302 2.85 30.92 -51.53
N SER A 303 1.97 30.66 -52.51
CA SER A 303 2.27 29.84 -53.70
C SER A 303 2.70 28.39 -53.37
N SER A 304 2.29 27.86 -52.22
CA SER A 304 2.50 26.45 -51.84
C SER A 304 1.29 25.61 -52.25
N PHE A 305 1.12 25.40 -53.56
CA PHE A 305 -0.07 24.76 -54.12
C PHE A 305 -0.21 23.29 -53.72
N ASP A 306 0.88 22.52 -53.64
CA ASP A 306 0.83 21.12 -53.19
C ASP A 306 0.28 20.98 -51.76
N SER A 307 0.65 21.89 -50.87
CA SER A 307 0.12 21.94 -49.50
C SER A 307 -1.34 22.39 -49.50
N ALA A 308 -1.70 23.35 -50.35
CA ALA A 308 -3.07 23.82 -50.51
C ALA A 308 -4.00 22.68 -50.96
N ASP A 309 -3.57 21.84 -51.90
CA ASP A 309 -4.34 20.67 -52.39
C ASP A 309 -4.54 19.61 -51.29
N ARG A 310 -3.56 19.41 -50.41
CA ARG A 310 -3.73 18.53 -49.25
C ARG A 310 -4.80 19.04 -48.29
N TRP A 311 -4.96 20.36 -48.13
CA TRP A 311 -6.05 20.94 -47.35
C TRP A 311 -7.42 20.85 -48.04
N VAL A 312 -7.47 20.81 -49.38
CA VAL A 312 -8.72 20.51 -50.12
C VAL A 312 -9.21 19.11 -49.75
N LYS A 313 -8.33 18.11 -49.68
CA LYS A 313 -8.70 16.74 -49.24
C LYS A 313 -9.30 16.71 -47.84
N VAL A 314 -8.84 17.58 -46.93
CA VAL A 314 -9.45 17.73 -45.61
C VAL A 314 -10.87 18.28 -45.75
N LEU A 315 -11.05 19.36 -46.52
CA LEU A 315 -12.37 19.98 -46.75
C LEU A 315 -13.38 19.01 -47.40
N ASP A 316 -12.93 18.17 -48.31
CA ASP A 316 -13.76 17.14 -48.97
C ASP A 316 -14.16 16.00 -48.04
N SER A 317 -13.40 15.77 -46.96
CA SER A 317 -13.66 14.72 -45.97
C SER A 317 -14.64 15.11 -44.86
N ILE A 318 -15.06 16.38 -44.80
CA ILE A 318 -15.91 16.98 -43.75
C ILE A 318 -17.33 17.20 -44.24
#